data_AF-A0A842V9V4-F1
#
_entry.id   AF-A0A842V9V4-F1
#
_cell.length_a   1.000
_cell.length_b   1.000
_cell.length_c   1.000
_cell.angle_alpha   90.00
_cell.angle_beta   90.00
_cell.angle_gamma   90.00
#
_symmetry.space_group_name_H-M   'P 1'
#
loop_
_entity.id
_entity.type
_entity.pdbx_description
1 polymer ?
#
loop_
_entity_poly.entity_id
_entity_poly.type
_entity_poly.pdbx_seq_one_letter_code
_entity_poly.pdbx_strand_id
1 'polypeptide(L)'
;MDLPKRIELFFKVRKPAYNLIKWLNHEGKHSKDRETLQSLIDTFSTVPSFKRWLKKRSAPKDCCVDENDKELFDAFANYFVSFFKTSLGTKKVVYCDSCNIEDYRIGPKRLTKKAKNEAKQLIAATLEHIVKENNTEISQEVMQRALREDFEAVEELNLVTYVREASRRVEFTGAGAAVHALWKRLTKKQKKELSSYEYEKSYLQVLKALLRVALEYEQSLDRGLLTGQ
;
A
#
# COMPACT_ATOMS: atom_id res chain seq x y z
N MET A 1 17.64 0.62 1.52
CA MET A 1 17.39 0.10 2.89
C MET A 1 17.00 -1.37 2.78
N ASP A 2 17.33 -2.21 3.79
CA ASP A 2 16.87 -3.60 3.81
C ASP A 2 15.33 -3.68 3.91
N LEU A 3 14.74 -4.84 3.60
CA LEU A 3 13.29 -5.01 3.63
C LEU A 3 12.70 -4.88 5.05
N PRO A 4 13.26 -5.51 6.11
CA PRO A 4 12.73 -5.39 7.46
C PRO A 4 12.60 -3.94 7.95
N LYS A 5 13.66 -3.13 7.78
CA LYS A 5 13.67 -1.74 8.21
C LYS A 5 12.64 -0.89 7.44
N ARG A 6 12.47 -1.15 6.13
CA ARG A 6 11.43 -0.46 5.34
C ARG A 6 10.03 -0.76 5.81
N ILE A 7 9.77 -2.01 6.16
CA ILE A 7 8.47 -2.45 6.67
C ILE A 7 8.20 -1.81 8.02
N GLU A 8 9.19 -1.78 8.91
CA GLU A 8 9.09 -1.11 10.21
C GLU A 8 8.74 0.38 10.04
N LEU A 9 9.48 1.11 9.19
CA LEU A 9 9.20 2.51 8.90
C LEU A 9 7.81 2.71 8.31
N PHE A 10 7.40 1.85 7.37
CA PHE A 10 6.04 1.89 6.81
C PHE A 10 4.98 1.82 7.90
N PHE A 11 5.13 0.90 8.86
CA PHE A 11 4.18 0.78 9.96
C PHE A 11 4.15 2.00 10.87
N LYS A 12 5.29 2.66 11.09
CA LYS A 12 5.38 3.92 11.85
C LYS A 12 4.72 5.10 11.12
N VAL A 13 4.85 5.20 9.79
CA VAL A 13 4.38 6.39 9.04
C VAL A 13 2.96 6.28 8.49
N ARG A 14 2.43 5.06 8.28
CA ARG A 14 1.11 4.87 7.61
C ARG A 14 -0.05 5.51 8.38
N LYS A 15 -0.06 5.39 9.72
CA LYS A 15 -1.17 5.85 10.56
C LYS A 15 -1.18 7.38 10.65
N PRO A 16 -0.04 8.06 10.93
CA PRO A 16 0.06 9.50 10.79
C PRO A 16 -0.37 9.99 9.40
N ALA A 17 0.03 9.31 8.32
CA ALA A 17 -0.28 9.75 6.97
C ALA A 17 -1.79 9.67 6.68
N TYR A 18 -2.43 8.59 7.14
CA TYR A 18 -3.88 8.44 7.04
C TYR A 18 -4.65 9.45 7.90
N ASN A 19 -4.18 9.68 9.13
CA ASN A 19 -4.73 10.68 10.02
C ASN A 19 -4.61 12.09 9.44
N LEU A 20 -3.48 12.41 8.80
CA LEU A 20 -3.27 13.69 8.12
C LEU A 20 -4.29 13.89 6.99
N ILE A 21 -4.57 12.85 6.18
CA ILE A 21 -5.62 12.93 5.14
C ILE A 21 -7.00 13.18 5.74
N LYS A 22 -7.33 12.53 6.86
CA LYS A 22 -8.61 12.74 7.56
C LYS A 22 -8.71 14.16 8.10
N TRP A 23 -7.66 14.64 8.75
CA TRP A 23 -7.59 15.98 9.31
C TRP A 23 -7.69 17.05 8.21
N LEU A 24 -6.95 16.91 7.10
CA LEU A 24 -7.05 17.82 5.94
C LEU A 24 -8.48 17.89 5.38
N ASN A 25 -9.17 16.75 5.29
CA ASN A 25 -10.57 16.69 4.87
C ASN A 25 -11.56 17.27 5.91
N HIS A 26 -11.17 17.35 7.18
CA HIS A 26 -11.97 17.95 8.25
C HIS A 26 -11.77 19.47 8.30
N GLU A 27 -10.52 19.94 8.23
CA GLU A 27 -10.19 21.37 8.21
C GLU A 27 -10.84 22.08 7.02
N GLY A 28 -10.83 21.46 5.82
CA GLY A 28 -11.50 22.02 4.65
C GLY A 28 -13.01 22.25 4.84
N LYS A 29 -13.66 21.45 5.70
CA LYS A 29 -15.10 21.59 5.98
C LYS A 29 -15.45 22.69 6.98
N HIS A 30 -14.52 23.08 7.86
CA HIS A 30 -14.87 23.79 9.10
C HIS A 30 -14.05 25.05 9.37
N SER A 31 -13.01 25.35 8.58
CA SER A 31 -12.15 26.51 8.83
C SER A 31 -12.58 27.73 8.02
N LYS A 32 -12.97 28.81 8.70
CA LYS A 32 -13.25 30.13 8.08
C LYS A 32 -11.98 30.91 7.68
N ASP A 33 -10.80 30.53 8.18
CA ASP A 33 -9.57 31.35 8.12
C ASP A 33 -8.32 30.65 7.54
N ARG A 34 -8.42 29.60 6.71
CA ARG A 34 -7.22 28.88 6.23
C ARG A 34 -7.30 28.45 4.77
N GLU A 35 -6.12 28.48 4.14
CA GLU A 35 -5.78 27.88 2.83
C GLU A 35 -6.73 26.75 2.45
N THR A 36 -7.45 26.94 1.35
CA THR A 36 -8.35 25.92 0.83
C THR A 36 -7.55 24.67 0.48
N LEU A 37 -8.17 23.50 0.53
CA LEU A 37 -7.47 22.27 0.16
C LEU A 37 -6.90 22.33 -1.27
N GLN A 38 -7.53 23.14 -2.12
CA GLN A 38 -7.05 23.47 -3.46
C GLN A 38 -5.66 24.11 -3.47
N SER A 39 -5.37 25.09 -2.59
CA SER A 39 -4.06 25.75 -2.55
C SER A 39 -2.94 24.85 -2.02
N LEU A 40 -3.30 23.73 -1.38
CA LEU A 40 -2.36 22.76 -0.83
C LEU A 40 -1.99 21.62 -1.81
N ILE A 41 -2.69 21.49 -2.94
CA ILE A 41 -2.45 20.41 -3.91
C ILE A 41 -1.00 20.43 -4.43
N ASP A 42 -0.50 21.59 -4.80
CA ASP A 42 0.87 21.74 -5.32
C ASP A 42 1.90 21.48 -4.22
N THR A 43 1.57 21.88 -2.99
CA THR A 43 2.38 21.58 -1.81
C THR A 43 2.53 20.07 -1.60
N PHE A 44 1.44 19.32 -1.75
CA PHE A 44 1.42 17.85 -1.60
C PHE A 44 1.90 17.10 -2.84
N SER A 45 2.27 17.82 -3.90
CA SER A 45 2.78 17.25 -5.13
C SER A 45 4.29 16.97 -5.07
N THR A 46 5.05 17.51 -4.12
CA THR A 46 6.48 17.19 -4.02
C THR A 46 6.92 16.99 -2.57
N VAL A 47 7.89 16.10 -2.36
CA VAL A 47 8.47 15.83 -1.03
C VAL A 47 9.06 17.10 -0.41
N PRO A 48 9.86 17.94 -1.11
CA PRO A 48 10.40 19.16 -0.52
C PRO A 48 9.33 20.18 -0.11
N SER A 49 8.30 20.40 -0.94
CA SER A 49 7.22 21.32 -0.59
C SER A 49 6.39 20.80 0.57
N PHE A 50 6.08 19.50 0.59
CA PHE A 50 5.37 18.88 1.71
C PHE A 50 6.16 18.99 3.03
N LYS A 51 7.46 18.69 3.01
CA LYS A 51 8.33 18.84 4.20
C LYS A 51 8.35 20.29 4.71
N ARG A 52 8.48 21.27 3.82
CA ARG A 52 8.45 22.71 4.20
C ARG A 52 7.12 23.11 4.82
N TRP A 53 6.02 22.59 4.28
CA TRP A 53 4.69 22.86 4.81
C TRP A 53 4.49 22.21 6.19
N LEU A 54 4.92 20.97 6.36
CA LEU A 54 4.79 20.22 7.61
C LEU A 54 5.48 20.93 8.78
N LYS A 55 6.71 21.41 8.57
CA LYS A 55 7.49 22.18 9.57
C LYS A 55 6.84 23.50 10.00
N LYS A 56 5.99 24.08 9.14
CA LYS A 56 5.33 25.37 9.40
C LYS A 56 3.95 25.20 10.02
N ARG A 57 3.38 23.99 9.98
CA ARG A 57 1.98 23.74 10.37
C ARG A 57 1.89 22.96 11.66
N SER A 58 1.08 23.46 12.58
CA SER A 58 0.67 22.73 13.78
C SER A 58 -0.47 21.76 13.45
N ALA A 59 -0.19 20.70 12.68
CA ALA A 59 -1.11 19.58 12.59
C ALA A 59 -1.17 18.83 13.94
N PRO A 60 -2.27 18.14 14.26
CA PRO A 60 -2.38 17.35 15.49
C PRO A 60 -1.23 16.35 15.63
N LYS A 61 -0.82 16.04 16.87
CA LYS A 61 0.32 15.14 17.15
C LYS A 61 0.16 13.77 16.47
N ASP A 62 -1.05 13.26 16.32
CA ASP A 62 -1.34 11.97 15.69
C ASP A 62 -1.36 12.01 14.15
N CYS A 63 -1.18 13.19 13.54
CA CYS A 63 -1.03 13.40 12.10
C CYS A 63 0.43 13.59 11.66
N CYS A 64 1.37 13.69 12.61
CA CYS A 64 2.78 14.00 12.38
C CYS A 64 3.69 12.89 12.92
N VAL A 65 4.95 12.97 12.52
CA VAL A 65 6.06 12.19 13.08
C VAL A 65 7.07 13.15 13.71
N ASP A 66 7.96 12.64 14.56
CA ASP A 66 9.03 13.47 15.14
C ASP A 66 9.92 14.04 14.03
N GLU A 67 10.01 15.37 13.97
CA GLU A 67 10.80 16.09 12.96
C GLU A 67 12.30 15.99 13.23
N ASN A 68 12.70 15.65 14.45
CA ASN A 68 14.10 15.46 14.82
C ASN A 68 14.62 14.08 14.37
N ASP A 69 13.73 13.10 14.21
CA ASP A 69 14.04 11.84 13.57
C ASP A 69 14.00 12.03 12.05
N LYS A 70 15.16 12.40 11.49
CA LYS A 70 15.32 12.68 10.05
C LYS A 70 14.89 11.51 9.18
N GLU A 71 15.18 10.28 9.59
CA GLU A 71 14.84 9.08 8.81
C GLU A 71 13.33 8.87 8.78
N LEU A 72 12.66 8.96 9.94
CA LEU A 72 11.21 8.83 10.03
C LEU A 72 10.49 9.97 9.32
N PHE A 73 10.98 11.20 9.45
CA PHE A 73 10.43 12.38 8.78
C PHE A 73 10.53 12.28 7.26
N ASP A 74 11.67 11.80 6.74
CA ASP A 74 11.87 11.58 5.32
C ASP A 74 10.97 10.46 4.78
N ALA A 75 10.89 9.34 5.52
CA ALA A 75 9.99 8.22 5.21
C ALA A 75 8.52 8.65 5.18
N PHE A 76 8.09 9.46 6.15
CA PHE A 76 6.74 10.00 6.24
C PHE A 76 6.40 10.88 5.03
N ALA A 77 7.29 11.80 4.70
CA ALA A 77 7.11 12.70 3.56
C ALA A 77 7.06 11.95 2.22
N ASN A 78 7.98 11.01 2.03
CA ASN A 78 8.00 10.16 0.84
C ASN A 78 6.72 9.34 0.71
N TYR A 79 6.32 8.66 1.79
CA TYR A 79 5.12 7.84 1.82
C TYR A 79 3.86 8.67 1.53
N PHE A 80 3.68 9.80 2.22
CA PHE A 80 2.52 10.67 2.05
C PHE A 80 2.42 11.20 0.63
N VAL A 81 3.49 11.80 0.09
CA VAL A 81 3.47 12.39 -1.26
C VAL A 81 3.28 11.30 -2.33
N SER A 82 3.95 10.16 -2.19
CA SER A 82 3.77 9.02 -3.11
C SER A 82 2.31 8.55 -3.11
N PHE A 83 1.71 8.38 -1.93
CA PHE A 83 0.33 7.97 -1.79
C PHE A 83 -0.65 9.03 -2.32
N PHE A 84 -0.42 10.31 -2.01
CA PHE A 84 -1.23 11.43 -2.47
C PHE A 84 -1.26 11.52 -3.99
N LYS A 85 -0.10 11.53 -4.64
CA LYS A 85 -0.01 11.65 -6.11
C LYS A 85 -0.64 10.48 -6.83
N THR A 86 -0.42 9.27 -6.33
CA THR A 86 -0.71 8.06 -7.11
C THR A 86 -2.04 7.39 -6.77
N SER A 87 -2.51 7.54 -5.53
CA SER A 87 -3.64 6.79 -4.99
C SER A 87 -4.81 7.69 -4.62
N LEU A 88 -4.56 8.98 -4.37
CA LEU A 88 -5.56 9.97 -4.01
C LEU A 88 -5.80 10.97 -5.15
N GLY A 89 -7.00 11.52 -5.17
CA GLY A 89 -7.40 12.62 -6.03
C GLY A 89 -8.21 13.62 -5.23
N THR A 90 -8.22 14.86 -5.69
CA THR A 90 -9.07 15.90 -5.15
C THR A 90 -10.35 15.96 -5.96
N LYS A 91 -11.49 16.11 -5.27
CA LYS A 91 -12.79 16.33 -5.90
C LYS A 91 -13.36 17.62 -5.35
N LYS A 92 -13.77 18.50 -6.26
CA LYS A 92 -14.55 19.68 -5.91
C LYS A 92 -15.87 19.24 -5.29
N VAL A 93 -16.26 19.86 -4.19
CA VAL A 93 -17.50 19.66 -3.46
C VAL A 93 -18.13 21.02 -3.28
N VAL A 94 -19.34 21.20 -3.80
CA VAL A 94 -20.14 22.39 -3.58
C VAL A 94 -21.05 22.13 -2.39
N TYR A 95 -20.95 22.98 -1.37
CA TYR A 95 -21.78 22.88 -0.16
C TYR A 95 -23.05 23.72 -0.26
N CYS A 96 -23.03 24.75 -1.11
CA CYS A 96 -24.15 25.66 -1.33
C CYS A 96 -23.95 26.41 -2.65
N ASP A 97 -24.75 26.06 -3.66
CA ASP A 97 -24.69 26.68 -4.99
C ASP A 97 -25.10 28.16 -4.96
N SER A 98 -26.06 28.53 -4.09
CA SER A 98 -26.55 29.91 -3.98
C SER A 98 -25.60 30.85 -3.22
N CYS A 99 -24.64 30.30 -2.46
CA CYS A 99 -23.70 31.08 -1.66
C CYS A 99 -22.22 30.83 -2.04
N ASN A 100 -21.97 30.19 -3.20
CA ASN A 100 -20.64 29.93 -3.78
C ASN A 100 -19.65 29.28 -2.79
N ILE A 101 -20.14 28.43 -1.88
CA ILE A 101 -19.26 27.71 -0.95
C ILE A 101 -18.81 26.42 -1.62
N GLU A 102 -17.58 26.44 -2.11
CA GLU A 102 -16.92 25.32 -2.77
C GLU A 102 -15.62 24.96 -2.03
N ASP A 103 -15.33 23.67 -1.91
CA ASP A 103 -14.05 23.19 -1.41
C ASP A 103 -13.63 21.93 -2.17
N TYR A 104 -12.48 21.36 -1.82
CA TYR A 104 -12.02 20.09 -2.33
C TYR A 104 -12.02 19.04 -1.23
N ARG A 105 -12.30 17.80 -1.59
CA ARG A 105 -12.08 16.63 -0.74
C ARG A 105 -11.01 15.75 -1.34
N ILE A 106 -10.08 15.29 -0.51
CA ILE A 106 -9.16 14.21 -0.85
C ILE A 106 -9.90 12.88 -0.73
N GLY A 107 -9.94 12.14 -1.82
CA GLY A 107 -10.51 10.80 -1.87
C GLY A 107 -9.70 9.84 -2.73
N PRO A 108 -9.99 8.53 -2.67
CA PRO A 108 -9.32 7.55 -3.51
C PRO A 108 -9.61 7.79 -5.00
N LYS A 109 -8.59 7.69 -5.85
CA LYS A 109 -8.73 7.68 -7.31
C LYS A 109 -9.48 6.42 -7.77
N ARG A 110 -10.20 6.52 -8.89
CA ARG A 110 -10.77 5.33 -9.55
C ARG A 110 -9.63 4.44 -10.05
N LEU A 111 -9.76 3.13 -9.86
CA LEU A 111 -8.78 2.16 -10.34
C LEU A 111 -8.95 1.92 -11.84
N THR A 112 -7.85 2.05 -12.58
CA THR A 112 -7.81 1.73 -14.02
C THR A 112 -7.57 0.24 -14.24
N LYS A 113 -7.89 -0.28 -15.43
CA LYS A 113 -7.55 -1.66 -15.82
C LYS A 113 -6.04 -1.91 -15.76
N LYS A 114 -5.24 -0.92 -16.18
CA LYS A 114 -3.77 -0.93 -16.07
C LYS A 114 -3.31 -1.16 -14.62
N ALA A 115 -3.83 -0.40 -13.66
CA ALA A 115 -3.47 -0.54 -12.25
C ALA A 115 -3.84 -1.93 -11.68
N LYS A 116 -4.97 -2.50 -12.11
CA LYS A 116 -5.38 -3.86 -11.71
C LYS A 116 -4.44 -4.93 -12.27
N ASN A 117 -3.96 -4.77 -13.50
CA ASN A 117 -3.02 -5.69 -14.14
C ASN A 117 -1.63 -5.58 -13.52
N GLU A 118 -1.13 -4.37 -13.28
CA GLU A 118 0.11 -4.13 -12.55
C GLU A 118 0.07 -4.77 -11.16
N ALA A 119 -1.05 -4.68 -10.45
CA ALA A 119 -1.21 -5.38 -9.16
C ALA A 119 -1.09 -6.90 -9.28
N LYS A 120 -1.58 -7.52 -10.37
CA LYS A 120 -1.37 -8.96 -10.62
C LYS A 120 0.10 -9.28 -10.86
N GLN A 121 0.81 -8.44 -11.61
CA GLN A 121 2.25 -8.60 -11.86
C GLN A 121 3.07 -8.48 -10.56
N LEU A 122 2.71 -7.55 -9.67
CA LEU A 122 3.36 -7.41 -8.37
C LEU A 122 3.16 -8.63 -7.47
N ILE A 123 2.00 -9.29 -7.56
CA ILE A 123 1.74 -10.53 -6.83
C ILE A 123 2.66 -11.65 -7.33
N ALA A 124 2.78 -11.82 -8.65
CA ALA A 124 3.71 -12.77 -9.26
C ALA A 124 5.17 -12.51 -8.86
N ALA A 125 5.62 -11.26 -8.97
CA ALA A 125 6.95 -10.85 -8.55
C ALA A 125 7.19 -10.99 -7.03
N THR A 126 6.12 -11.06 -6.23
CA THR A 126 6.22 -11.33 -4.79
C THR A 126 6.35 -12.80 -4.49
N LEU A 127 5.62 -13.67 -5.19
CA LEU A 127 5.84 -15.11 -5.11
C LEU A 127 7.26 -15.49 -5.51
N GLU A 128 7.73 -15.02 -6.67
CA GLU A 128 9.11 -15.28 -7.14
C GLU A 128 10.16 -14.84 -6.11
N HIS A 129 9.89 -13.74 -5.42
CA HIS A 129 10.81 -13.26 -4.40
C HIS A 129 10.80 -14.14 -3.16
N ILE A 130 9.63 -14.55 -2.67
CA ILE A 130 9.52 -15.47 -1.53
C ILE A 130 10.28 -16.76 -1.83
N VAL A 131 10.12 -17.31 -3.03
CA VAL A 131 10.84 -18.52 -3.48
C VAL A 131 12.36 -18.31 -3.41
N LYS A 132 12.85 -17.20 -3.97
CA LYS A 132 14.28 -16.87 -3.99
C LYS A 132 14.86 -16.61 -2.61
N GLU A 133 14.15 -15.85 -1.76
CA GLU A 133 14.60 -15.52 -0.40
C GLU A 133 14.70 -16.74 0.51
N ASN A 134 13.82 -17.72 0.32
CA ASN A 134 13.80 -18.94 1.14
C ASN A 134 14.60 -20.10 0.52
N ASN A 135 15.32 -19.85 -0.58
CA ASN A 135 16.10 -20.86 -1.32
C ASN A 135 15.30 -22.15 -1.61
N THR A 136 14.02 -22.00 -1.94
CA THR A 136 13.14 -23.12 -2.26
C THR A 136 13.17 -23.39 -3.76
N GLU A 137 13.39 -24.64 -4.16
CA GLU A 137 13.27 -25.06 -5.56
C GLU A 137 11.79 -25.26 -5.90
N ILE A 138 11.15 -24.22 -6.43
CA ILE A 138 9.74 -24.27 -6.83
C ILE A 138 9.63 -24.03 -8.33
N SER A 139 9.01 -24.97 -9.04
CA SER A 139 8.86 -24.90 -10.49
C SER A 139 7.94 -23.75 -10.92
N GLN A 140 8.05 -23.34 -12.19
CA GLN A 140 7.17 -22.32 -12.76
C GLN A 140 5.70 -22.74 -12.72
N GLU A 141 5.41 -24.02 -12.94
CA GLU A 141 4.05 -24.59 -12.90
C GLU A 141 3.42 -24.45 -11.52
N VAL A 142 4.18 -24.73 -10.45
CA VAL A 142 3.72 -24.54 -9.06
C VAL A 142 3.45 -23.06 -8.79
N MET A 143 4.32 -22.16 -9.23
CA MET A 143 4.09 -20.71 -9.10
C MET A 143 2.83 -20.25 -9.86
N GLN A 144 2.59 -20.77 -11.06
CA GLN A 144 1.37 -20.47 -11.82
C GLN A 144 0.10 -20.99 -11.13
N ARG A 145 0.17 -22.15 -10.47
CA ARG A 145 -0.94 -22.66 -9.64
C ARG A 145 -1.21 -21.74 -8.46
N ALA A 146 -0.17 -21.26 -7.78
CA ALA A 146 -0.30 -20.32 -6.66
C ALA A 146 -0.77 -18.90 -7.05
N LEU A 147 -0.79 -18.58 -8.34
CA LEU A 147 -1.33 -17.33 -8.87
C LEU A 147 -2.83 -17.38 -9.19
N ARG A 148 -3.46 -18.54 -9.07
CA ARG A 148 -4.90 -18.71 -9.31
C ARG A 148 -5.71 -18.18 -8.14
N GLU A 149 -6.97 -17.85 -8.40
CA GLU A 149 -7.86 -17.26 -7.39
C GLU A 149 -8.29 -18.26 -6.30
N ASP A 150 -8.17 -19.56 -6.56
CA ASP A 150 -8.44 -20.68 -5.64
C ASP A 150 -7.22 -21.07 -4.79
N PHE A 151 -6.11 -20.33 -4.88
CA PHE A 151 -4.97 -20.57 -4.02
C PHE A 151 -5.33 -20.34 -2.55
N GLU A 152 -5.08 -21.35 -1.70
CA GLU A 152 -5.49 -21.37 -0.29
C GLU A 152 -5.03 -20.12 0.50
N ALA A 153 -3.83 -19.59 0.20
CA ALA A 153 -3.25 -18.43 0.87
C ALA A 153 -3.33 -17.13 0.02
N VAL A 154 -4.34 -17.00 -0.86
CA VAL A 154 -4.49 -15.83 -1.74
C VAL A 154 -4.71 -14.52 -0.95
N GLU A 155 -5.43 -14.55 0.18
CA GLU A 155 -5.63 -13.37 1.01
C GLU A 155 -4.33 -12.90 1.67
N GLU A 156 -3.53 -13.84 2.18
CA GLU A 156 -2.22 -13.59 2.77
C GLU A 156 -1.23 -13.10 1.72
N LEU A 157 -1.22 -13.70 0.52
CA LEU A 157 -0.38 -13.25 -0.57
C LEU A 157 -0.69 -11.81 -0.99
N ASN A 158 -1.98 -11.43 -1.02
CA ASN A 158 -2.37 -10.04 -1.27
C ASN A 158 -1.86 -9.10 -0.17
N LEU A 159 -1.91 -9.51 1.11
CA LEU A 159 -1.40 -8.72 2.24
C LEU A 159 0.12 -8.55 2.16
N VAL A 160 0.86 -9.64 1.97
CA VAL A 160 2.32 -9.64 1.84
C VAL A 160 2.76 -8.74 0.68
N THR A 161 2.12 -8.89 -0.48
CA THR A 161 2.39 -8.05 -1.65
C THR A 161 2.10 -6.57 -1.36
N TYR A 162 0.96 -6.28 -0.72
CA TYR A 162 0.61 -4.91 -0.33
C TYR A 162 1.66 -4.29 0.60
N VAL A 163 2.05 -4.98 1.67
CA VAL A 163 3.00 -4.44 2.66
C VAL A 163 4.37 -4.25 2.02
N ARG A 164 4.86 -5.22 1.23
CA ARG A 164 6.13 -5.12 0.51
C ARG A 164 6.15 -3.89 -0.40
N GLU A 165 5.13 -3.70 -1.24
CA GLU A 165 5.09 -2.59 -2.19
C GLU A 165 4.72 -1.23 -1.55
N ALA A 166 3.95 -1.24 -0.46
CA ALA A 166 3.71 -0.04 0.34
C ALA A 166 4.98 0.41 1.07
N SER A 167 5.80 -0.53 1.56
CA SER A 167 7.06 -0.22 2.24
C SER A 167 8.08 0.43 1.33
N ARG A 168 8.12 0.07 0.03
CA ARG A 168 8.99 0.73 -0.96
C ARG A 168 8.72 2.22 -1.13
N ARG A 169 7.52 2.68 -0.77
CA ARG A 169 7.14 4.11 -0.85
C ARG A 169 7.76 4.98 0.22
N VAL A 170 8.27 4.39 1.31
CA VAL A 170 9.06 5.14 2.30
C VAL A 170 10.35 5.67 1.67
N GLU A 171 10.83 5.03 0.60
CA GLU A 171 11.97 5.47 -0.22
C GLU A 171 11.52 6.21 -1.49
N PHE A 172 10.25 6.62 -1.58
CA PHE A 172 9.64 7.23 -2.77
C PHE A 172 9.69 6.35 -4.04
N THR A 173 9.75 5.03 -3.86
CA THR A 173 9.72 4.05 -4.96
C THR A 173 8.43 3.21 -4.92
N GLY A 174 8.10 2.53 -6.02
CA GLY A 174 6.98 1.57 -6.09
C GLY A 174 5.79 2.00 -6.97
N ALA A 175 4.96 1.03 -7.32
CA ALA A 175 3.88 1.19 -8.29
C ALA A 175 2.62 1.85 -7.68
N GLY A 176 2.57 3.17 -7.80
CA GLY A 176 1.48 4.06 -7.39
C GLY A 176 0.04 3.51 -7.36
N ALA A 177 -0.55 3.35 -8.54
CA ALA A 177 -1.94 2.93 -8.64
C ALA A 177 -2.14 1.44 -8.31
N ALA A 178 -1.12 0.61 -8.54
CA ALA A 178 -1.16 -0.82 -8.28
C ALA A 178 -1.24 -1.14 -6.77
N VAL A 179 -0.52 -0.43 -5.90
CA VAL A 179 -0.66 -0.62 -4.43
C VAL A 179 -2.05 -0.22 -3.94
N HIS A 180 -2.70 0.78 -4.57
CA HIS A 180 -4.09 1.08 -4.25
C HIS A 180 -5.03 -0.06 -4.70
N ALA A 181 -4.76 -0.69 -5.84
CA ALA A 181 -5.49 -1.89 -6.25
C ALA A 181 -5.27 -3.06 -5.27
N LEU A 182 -4.04 -3.27 -4.78
CA LEU A 182 -3.74 -4.26 -3.74
C LEU A 182 -4.46 -3.94 -2.42
N TRP A 183 -4.46 -2.68 -1.98
CA TRP A 183 -5.21 -2.25 -0.80
C TRP A 183 -6.71 -2.58 -0.92
N LYS A 184 -7.30 -2.42 -2.10
CA LYS A 184 -8.71 -2.74 -2.33
C LYS A 184 -9.00 -4.24 -2.22
N ARG A 185 -8.02 -5.12 -2.50
CA ARG A 185 -8.13 -6.58 -2.36
C ARG A 185 -8.08 -7.07 -0.91
N LEU A 186 -7.48 -6.31 0.01
CA LEU A 186 -7.43 -6.70 1.41
C LEU A 186 -8.82 -6.75 2.04
N THR A 187 -9.05 -7.70 2.93
CA THR A 187 -10.31 -7.80 3.68
C THR A 187 -10.47 -6.62 4.65
N LYS A 188 -11.69 -6.39 5.13
CA LYS A 188 -11.95 -5.34 6.14
C LYS A 188 -11.14 -5.61 7.42
N LYS A 189 -11.03 -6.87 7.83
CA LYS A 189 -10.27 -7.32 8.99
C LYS A 189 -8.78 -6.99 8.82
N GLN A 190 -8.18 -7.42 7.72
CA GLN A 190 -6.77 -7.13 7.40
C GLN A 190 -6.47 -5.62 7.43
N LYS A 191 -7.34 -4.78 6.85
CA LYS A 191 -7.15 -3.32 6.86
C LYS A 191 -7.13 -2.73 8.29
N LYS A 192 -7.93 -3.29 9.20
CA LYS A 192 -8.05 -2.83 10.59
C LYS A 192 -6.88 -3.31 11.44
N GLU A 193 -6.46 -4.56 11.23
CA GLU A 193 -5.48 -5.26 12.08
C GLU A 193 -4.05 -5.27 11.50
N LEU A 194 -3.84 -4.65 10.34
CA LEU A 194 -2.56 -4.61 9.64
C LEU A 194 -1.43 -4.17 10.60
N SER A 195 -0.40 -5.00 10.76
CA SER A 195 0.74 -4.81 11.65
C SER A 195 1.95 -5.61 11.14
N SER A 196 3.14 -5.39 11.70
CA SER A 196 4.33 -6.21 11.38
C SER A 196 4.08 -7.69 11.67
N TYR A 197 3.43 -7.98 12.80
CA TYR A 197 3.05 -9.34 13.18
C TYR A 197 2.12 -10.00 12.15
N GLU A 198 1.06 -9.30 11.71
CA GLU A 198 0.16 -9.85 10.70
C GLU A 198 0.87 -10.03 9.34
N TYR A 199 1.81 -9.15 9.00
CA TYR A 199 2.65 -9.33 7.81
C TYR A 199 3.51 -10.60 7.89
N GLU A 200 4.25 -10.79 8.98
CA GLU A 200 5.13 -11.95 9.19
C GLU A 200 4.33 -13.25 9.21
N LYS A 201 3.19 -13.25 9.91
CA LYS A 201 2.26 -14.37 9.95
C LYS A 201 1.75 -14.72 8.55
N SER A 202 1.29 -13.72 7.77
CA SER A 202 0.85 -13.94 6.39
C SER A 202 1.98 -14.44 5.50
N TYR A 203 3.20 -13.92 5.66
CA TYR A 203 4.37 -14.38 4.91
C TYR A 203 4.62 -15.88 5.12
N LEU A 204 4.61 -16.33 6.38
CA LEU A 204 4.79 -17.74 6.72
C LEU A 204 3.66 -18.61 6.18
N GLN A 205 2.41 -18.14 6.17
CA GLN A 205 1.29 -18.88 5.60
C GLN A 205 1.40 -19.03 4.08
N VAL A 206 1.82 -17.97 3.38
CA VAL A 206 2.11 -18.04 1.94
C VAL A 206 3.18 -19.07 1.67
N LEU A 207 4.30 -19.04 2.40
CA LEU A 207 5.40 -19.98 2.23
C LEU A 207 4.94 -21.44 2.47
N LYS A 208 4.18 -21.70 3.55
CA LYS A 208 3.64 -23.03 3.86
C LYS A 208 2.70 -23.53 2.75
N ALA A 209 1.80 -22.69 2.27
CA ALA A 209 0.89 -23.05 1.19
C ALA A 209 1.66 -23.33 -0.11
N LEU A 210 2.70 -22.54 -0.40
CA LEU A 210 3.54 -22.75 -1.59
C LEU A 210 4.26 -24.11 -1.56
N LEU A 211 4.84 -24.47 -0.40
CA LEU A 211 5.49 -25.77 -0.20
C LEU A 211 4.50 -26.94 -0.30
N ARG A 212 3.26 -26.75 0.18
CA ARG A 212 2.19 -27.76 0.03
C ARG A 212 1.86 -28.00 -1.45
N VAL A 213 1.65 -26.93 -2.23
CA VAL A 213 1.36 -27.05 -3.67
C VAL A 213 2.54 -27.72 -4.40
N ALA A 214 3.78 -27.43 -4.02
CA ALA A 214 4.95 -28.09 -4.58
C ALA A 214 4.95 -29.60 -4.29
N LEU A 215 4.72 -30.00 -3.03
CA LEU A 215 4.65 -31.41 -2.64
C LEU A 215 3.50 -32.16 -3.33
N GLU A 216 2.32 -31.55 -3.42
CA GLU A 216 1.16 -32.13 -4.13
C GLU A 216 1.45 -32.30 -5.62
N TYR A 217 2.18 -31.35 -6.22
CA TYR A 217 2.59 -31.44 -7.62
C TYR A 217 3.56 -32.59 -7.85
N GLU A 218 4.60 -32.73 -7.03
CA GLU A 218 5.54 -33.86 -7.09
C GLU A 218 4.82 -35.22 -6.94
N GLN A 219 3.95 -35.35 -5.94
CA GLN A 219 3.16 -36.57 -5.74
C GLN A 219 2.24 -36.89 -6.93
N SER A 220 1.74 -35.87 -7.63
CA SER A 220 0.90 -36.07 -8.82
C SER A 220 1.70 -36.55 -10.04
N LEU A 221 2.98 -36.15 -10.14
CA LEU A 221 3.91 -36.63 -11.16
C LEU A 221 4.27 -38.10 -10.90
N ASP A 222 4.60 -38.45 -9.66
CA ASP A 222 4.96 -39.83 -9.26
C ASP A 222 3.82 -40.83 -9.49
N ARG A 223 2.57 -40.37 -9.35
CA ARG A 223 1.37 -41.21 -9.59
C ARG A 223 1.00 -41.35 -11.07
N GLY A 224 1.74 -40.74 -11.99
CA GLY A 224 1.44 -40.78 -13.43
C GLY A 224 0.12 -40.09 -13.82
N LEU A 225 -0.43 -39.24 -12.93
CA LEU A 225 -1.75 -38.63 -13.11
C LEU A 225 -1.72 -37.40 -14.04
N LEU A 226 -0.56 -37.04 -14.59
CA LEU A 226 -0.38 -35.87 -15.45
C LEU A 226 0.25 -36.17 -16.82
N THR A 227 0.52 -37.43 -17.18
CA THR A 227 1.03 -37.80 -18.52
C THR A 227 -0.07 -38.16 -19.53
N GLY A 228 -1.32 -37.76 -19.27
CA GLY A 228 -2.46 -38.05 -20.12
C GLY A 228 -3.15 -36.79 -20.62
N GLN A 229 -2.50 -36.02 -21.50
CA GLN A 229 -3.12 -35.17 -22.53
C GLN A 229 -2.08 -34.66 -23.52
#